data_AF-A0A0U1WPE6-F1
#
_entry.id   AF-A0A0U1WPE6-F1
#
_cell.length_a   1.000
_cell.length_b   1.000
_cell.length_c   1.000
_cell.angle_alpha   90.00
_cell.angle_beta   90.00
_cell.angle_gamma   90.00
#
_symmetry.space_group_name_H-M   'P 1'
#
loop_
_entity.id
_entity.type
_entity.pdbx_description
1 polymer ?
#
loop_
_entity_poly.entity_id
_entity_poly.type
_entity_poly.pdbx_seq_one_letter_code
_entity_poly.pdbx_strand_id
1 'polypeptide(L)'
;NPHAYIARTTPANVDDFEIEFLIARGKGFVMADDLRPYLPDHFLPIEASFTPIERVSFSFETSRDNKTETLIFEIRTFGTVDPDIFLQDAAFILECTFRRLRERKPTPTATHEIAKRGEESDERSVKPELDKDEESSTPLAEGHLPQLDEISLRDLKLSVRARNSLVGAGFRTVGDVARLATVENLLNLKGLGKVSALEIETKMLELFQFQFSSQRRSA
;
A
#
# COMPACT_ATOMS: atom_id res chain seq x y z
N ASN A 1 -1.22 -13.60 -22.44
CA ASN A 1 -2.01 -14.09 -23.59
C ASN A 1 -1.13 -14.05 -24.84
N PRO A 2 -0.62 -15.20 -25.35
CA PRO A 2 0.30 -15.25 -26.49
C PRO A 2 -0.39 -15.14 -27.86
N HIS A 3 -1.74 -15.20 -27.92
CA HIS A 3 -2.51 -15.11 -29.17
C HIS A 3 -3.26 -13.78 -29.30
N ALA A 4 -2.84 -12.75 -28.56
CA ALA A 4 -3.38 -11.41 -28.68
C ALA A 4 -3.00 -10.81 -30.04
N TYR A 5 -4.00 -10.50 -30.87
CA TYR A 5 -3.80 -9.78 -32.12
C TYR A 5 -3.52 -8.30 -31.82
N ILE A 6 -2.36 -7.79 -32.27
CA ILE A 6 -1.92 -6.40 -32.03
C ILE A 6 -2.21 -5.54 -33.27
N ALA A 7 -1.66 -5.92 -34.42
CA ALA A 7 -1.74 -5.16 -35.66
C ALA A 7 -1.59 -6.07 -36.90
N ARG A 8 -1.79 -5.50 -38.08
CA ARG A 8 -1.51 -6.13 -39.38
C ARG A 8 -0.89 -5.10 -40.32
N THR A 9 0.22 -5.45 -40.93
CA THR A 9 0.88 -4.68 -41.99
C THR A 9 0.14 -4.82 -43.33
N THR A 10 0.22 -3.80 -44.18
CA THR A 10 -0.21 -3.85 -45.59
C THR A 10 0.69 -2.88 -46.38
N PRO A 11 1.55 -3.35 -47.31
CA PRO A 11 1.72 -4.73 -47.80
C PRO A 11 2.08 -5.74 -46.70
N ALA A 12 1.88 -7.04 -46.98
CA ALA A 12 2.04 -8.09 -45.96
C ALA A 12 3.49 -8.26 -45.48
N ASN A 13 4.45 -8.04 -46.38
CA ASN A 13 5.87 -7.96 -46.03
C ASN A 13 6.25 -6.49 -45.89
N VAL A 14 6.46 -6.06 -44.65
CA VAL A 14 7.18 -4.83 -44.28
C VAL A 14 8.31 -5.31 -43.38
N ASP A 15 9.55 -5.22 -43.86
CA ASP A 15 10.68 -5.85 -43.20
C ASP A 15 11.10 -5.09 -41.91
N ASP A 16 10.80 -3.79 -41.84
CA ASP A 16 11.21 -2.86 -40.77
C ASP A 16 10.07 -2.46 -39.81
N PHE A 17 9.22 -3.40 -39.36
CA PHE A 17 8.15 -3.11 -38.38
C PHE A 17 8.58 -3.39 -36.94
N GLU A 18 9.00 -2.35 -36.22
CA GLU A 18 9.41 -2.40 -34.81
C GLU A 18 8.45 -1.62 -33.89
N ILE A 19 8.20 -2.14 -32.67
CA ILE A 19 7.50 -1.44 -31.59
C ILE A 19 8.23 -1.73 -30.27
N GLU A 20 8.63 -0.68 -29.54
CA GLU A 20 9.10 -0.79 -28.17
C GLU A 20 7.94 -0.57 -27.17
N PHE A 21 7.92 -1.33 -26.07
CA PHE A 21 6.92 -1.22 -25.01
C PHE A 21 7.59 -1.03 -23.64
N LEU A 22 7.28 0.06 -22.94
CA LEU A 22 7.70 0.26 -21.56
C LEU A 22 6.70 -0.45 -20.61
N ILE A 23 7.13 -1.55 -20.01
CA ILE A 23 6.30 -2.36 -19.09
C ILE A 23 6.61 -1.98 -17.64
N ALA A 24 5.63 -1.36 -16.96
CA ALA A 24 5.71 -1.01 -15.55
C ALA A 24 4.97 -2.02 -14.64
N ARG A 25 5.24 -1.95 -13.33
CA ARG A 25 4.36 -2.53 -12.28
C ARG A 25 3.71 -1.39 -11.51
N GLY A 26 2.42 -1.52 -11.23
CA GLY A 26 1.62 -0.53 -10.53
C GLY A 26 0.46 -1.17 -9.77
N LYS A 27 -0.48 -0.34 -9.29
CA LYS A 27 -1.73 -0.77 -8.63
C LYS A 27 -2.86 0.15 -9.12
N GLY A 28 -4.06 -0.40 -9.33
CA GLY A 28 -5.20 0.37 -9.81
C GLY A 28 -5.08 0.78 -11.28
N PHE A 29 -5.33 2.06 -11.57
CA PHE A 29 -5.38 2.62 -12.93
C PHE A 29 -4.66 3.97 -12.96
N VAL A 30 -3.97 4.29 -14.05
CA VAL A 30 -3.25 5.55 -14.25
C VAL A 30 -3.57 6.13 -15.63
N MET A 31 -3.89 7.42 -15.69
CA MET A 31 -4.23 8.11 -16.95
C MET A 31 -2.99 8.31 -17.83
N ALA A 32 -3.19 8.48 -19.14
CA ALA A 32 -2.10 8.76 -20.08
C ALA A 32 -1.34 10.06 -19.72
N ASP A 33 -2.04 11.11 -19.30
CA ASP A 33 -1.43 12.40 -18.93
C ASP A 33 -0.54 12.30 -17.68
N ASP A 34 -0.96 11.52 -16.67
CA ASP A 34 -0.18 11.27 -15.44
C ASP A 34 1.15 10.56 -15.72
N LEU A 35 1.23 9.79 -16.80
CA LEU A 35 2.43 9.06 -17.21
C LEU A 35 3.42 9.93 -17.99
N ARG A 36 2.97 10.99 -18.68
CA ARG A 36 3.81 11.79 -19.58
C ARG A 36 5.09 12.36 -18.93
N PRO A 37 5.11 12.80 -17.66
CA PRO A 37 6.34 13.25 -16.99
C PRO A 37 7.41 12.16 -16.78
N TYR A 38 7.03 10.88 -16.87
CA TYR A 38 7.89 9.72 -16.62
C TYR A 38 8.33 8.99 -17.90
N LEU A 39 7.83 9.40 -19.07
CA LEU A 39 8.09 8.78 -20.36
C LEU A 39 9.07 9.61 -21.22
N PRO A 40 10.00 8.98 -21.97
CA PRO A 40 10.82 9.68 -22.96
C PRO A 40 9.96 10.29 -24.08
N ASP A 41 10.43 11.38 -24.71
CA ASP A 41 9.62 12.17 -25.64
C ASP A 41 9.19 11.46 -26.95
N HIS A 42 9.73 10.27 -27.23
CA HIS A 42 9.34 9.41 -28.36
C HIS A 42 8.33 8.32 -27.97
N PHE A 43 7.96 8.17 -26.69
CA PHE A 43 6.92 7.25 -26.25
C PHE A 43 5.55 7.92 -26.27
N LEU A 44 4.56 7.25 -26.88
CA LEU A 44 3.15 7.61 -26.76
C LEU A 44 2.62 7.11 -25.39
N PRO A 45 2.18 7.99 -24.48
CA PRO A 45 1.47 7.54 -23.28
C PRO A 45 0.16 6.85 -23.65
N ILE A 46 -0.11 5.71 -23.00
CA ILE A 46 -1.39 5.01 -23.03
C ILE A 46 -1.87 4.81 -21.59
N GLU A 47 -3.18 4.72 -21.39
CA GLU A 47 -3.76 4.45 -20.08
C GLU A 47 -3.29 3.11 -19.52
N ALA A 48 -2.79 3.10 -18.29
CA ALA A 48 -2.19 1.92 -17.68
C ALA A 48 -3.12 1.32 -16.60
N SER A 49 -3.77 0.22 -16.95
CA SER A 49 -4.60 -0.55 -16.03
C SER A 49 -3.81 -1.71 -15.42
N PHE A 50 -3.59 -1.65 -14.10
CA PHE A 50 -2.83 -2.64 -13.33
C PHE A 50 -3.75 -3.61 -12.56
N THR A 51 -4.93 -3.91 -13.10
CA THR A 51 -5.78 -5.00 -12.56
C THR A 51 -5.42 -6.35 -13.19
N PRO A 52 -5.03 -7.37 -12.40
CA PRO A 52 -4.91 -8.75 -12.90
C PRO A 52 -6.27 -9.46 -13.00
N ILE A 53 -7.35 -8.81 -12.53
CA ILE A 53 -8.69 -9.39 -12.39
C ILE A 53 -9.61 -8.88 -13.50
N GLU A 54 -10.29 -9.81 -14.18
CA GLU A 54 -11.31 -9.55 -15.19
C GLU A 54 -12.67 -9.30 -14.53
N ARG A 55 -13.07 -10.19 -13.60
CA ARG A 55 -14.39 -10.16 -12.97
C ARG A 55 -14.37 -10.84 -11.60
N VAL A 56 -15.17 -10.30 -10.68
CA VAL A 56 -15.57 -10.99 -9.45
C VAL A 56 -17.10 -10.96 -9.36
N SER A 57 -17.72 -12.06 -8.96
CA SER A 57 -19.07 -12.09 -8.42
C SER A 57 -19.11 -12.89 -7.13
N PHE A 58 -20.12 -12.62 -6.30
CA PHE A 58 -20.33 -13.34 -5.05
C PHE A 58 -21.80 -13.70 -4.86
N SER A 59 -22.07 -14.72 -4.06
CA SER A 59 -23.41 -15.17 -3.66
C SER A 59 -23.35 -15.79 -2.26
N PHE A 60 -24.50 -15.82 -1.59
CA PHE A 60 -24.64 -16.44 -0.26
C PHE A 60 -25.50 -17.70 -0.35
N GLU A 61 -25.07 -18.77 0.32
CA GLU A 61 -25.86 -19.98 0.55
C GLU A 61 -26.12 -20.16 2.05
N THR A 62 -27.38 -20.02 2.47
CA THR A 62 -27.81 -20.24 3.85
C THR A 62 -27.94 -21.74 4.14
N SER A 63 -27.47 -22.19 5.31
CA SER A 63 -27.63 -23.58 5.75
C SER A 63 -29.10 -23.97 5.94
N ARG A 64 -29.41 -25.26 5.79
CA ARG A 64 -30.78 -25.81 5.92
C ARG A 64 -31.45 -25.54 7.28
N ASP A 65 -30.66 -25.25 8.31
CA ASP A 65 -31.12 -24.91 9.66
C ASP A 65 -31.11 -23.40 9.97
N ASN A 66 -30.83 -22.57 8.95
CA ASN A 66 -30.76 -21.10 9.00
C ASN A 66 -29.84 -20.52 10.09
N LYS A 67 -28.73 -21.20 10.42
CA LYS A 67 -27.74 -20.74 11.41
C LYS A 67 -26.43 -20.21 10.83
N THR A 68 -26.08 -20.59 9.62
CA THR A 68 -24.79 -20.23 8.99
C THR A 68 -24.99 -19.86 7.53
N GLU A 69 -24.24 -18.88 7.05
CA GLU A 69 -24.22 -18.47 5.64
C GLU A 69 -22.84 -18.72 5.05
N THR A 70 -22.79 -19.37 3.90
CA THR A 70 -21.57 -19.59 3.12
C THR A 70 -21.46 -18.50 2.07
N LEU A 71 -20.39 -17.70 2.12
CA LEU A 71 -20.05 -16.75 1.07
C LEU A 71 -19.25 -17.45 -0.02
N ILE A 72 -19.79 -17.49 -1.24
CA ILE A 72 -19.19 -18.10 -2.43
C ILE A 72 -18.70 -16.97 -3.35
N PHE A 73 -17.46 -17.09 -3.85
CA PHE A 73 -16.89 -16.20 -4.84
C PHE A 73 -16.66 -16.92 -6.17
N GLU A 74 -16.98 -16.26 -7.28
CA GLU A 74 -16.49 -16.63 -8.62
C GLU A 74 -15.54 -15.53 -9.09
N ILE A 75 -14.25 -15.84 -9.20
CA ILE A 75 -13.17 -14.91 -9.56
C ILE A 75 -12.61 -15.33 -10.92
N ARG A 76 -12.48 -14.36 -11.83
CA ARG A 76 -11.83 -14.53 -13.15
C ARG A 76 -10.66 -13.58 -13.27
N THR A 77 -9.49 -14.10 -13.62
CA THR A 77 -8.24 -13.34 -13.75
C THR A 77 -7.70 -13.45 -15.17
N PHE A 78 -6.84 -12.51 -15.58
CA PHE A 78 -6.17 -12.56 -16.87
C PHE A 78 -5.01 -13.59 -16.94
N GLY A 79 -4.95 -14.54 -15.99
CA GLY A 79 -3.90 -15.56 -15.86
C GLY A 79 -2.56 -15.02 -15.35
N THR A 80 -2.50 -13.75 -14.92
CA THR A 80 -1.31 -13.10 -14.35
C THR A 80 -1.19 -13.28 -12.84
N VAL A 81 -2.31 -13.56 -12.16
CA VAL A 81 -2.41 -13.86 -10.72
C VAL A 81 -3.43 -14.99 -10.54
N ASP A 82 -3.16 -15.87 -9.57
CA ASP A 82 -4.03 -16.97 -9.18
C ASP A 82 -5.21 -16.47 -8.29
N PRO A 83 -6.44 -16.98 -8.45
CA PRO A 83 -7.61 -16.53 -7.68
C PRO A 83 -7.45 -16.63 -6.16
N ASP A 84 -6.84 -17.71 -5.64
CA ASP A 84 -6.73 -17.93 -4.20
C ASP A 84 -5.67 -17.02 -3.59
N ILE A 85 -4.58 -16.75 -4.34
CA ILE A 85 -3.55 -15.78 -3.95
C ILE A 85 -4.13 -14.35 -3.94
N PHE A 86 -4.90 -13.98 -4.97
CA PHE A 86 -5.58 -12.68 -5.00
C PHE A 86 -6.56 -12.52 -3.82
N LEU A 87 -7.30 -13.57 -3.46
CA LEU A 87 -8.24 -13.53 -2.34
C LEU A 87 -7.51 -13.39 -0.99
N GLN A 88 -6.33 -14.02 -0.83
CA GLN A 88 -5.46 -13.84 0.34
C GLN A 88 -4.92 -12.40 0.45
N ASP A 89 -4.40 -11.83 -0.65
CA ASP A 89 -3.95 -10.43 -0.69
C ASP A 89 -5.09 -9.46 -0.35
N ALA A 90 -6.29 -9.69 -0.89
CA ALA A 90 -7.47 -8.88 -0.62
C ALA A 90 -7.91 -8.96 0.86
N ALA A 91 -7.89 -10.16 1.46
CA ALA A 91 -8.20 -10.36 2.87
C ALA A 91 -7.19 -9.64 3.79
N PHE A 92 -5.90 -9.70 3.47
CA PHE A 92 -4.84 -8.99 4.21
C PHE A 92 -5.00 -7.46 4.13
N ILE A 93 -5.34 -6.92 2.95
CA ILE A 93 -5.62 -5.48 2.78
C ILE A 93 -6.84 -5.05 3.61
N LEU A 94 -7.88 -5.89 3.67
CA LEU A 94 -9.08 -5.65 4.46
C LEU A 94 -8.78 -5.68 5.98
N GLU A 95 -8.00 -6.67 6.44
CA GLU A 95 -7.54 -6.76 7.83
C GLU A 95 -6.72 -5.52 8.22
N CYS A 96 -5.75 -5.12 7.41
CA CYS A 96 -4.95 -3.92 7.61
C CYS A 96 -5.81 -2.64 7.70
N THR A 97 -6.94 -2.60 6.98
CA THR A 97 -7.89 -1.49 7.00
C THR A 97 -8.68 -1.47 8.31
N PHE A 98 -9.26 -2.59 8.73
CA PHE A 98 -9.97 -2.67 10.02
C PHE A 98 -9.06 -2.48 11.23
N ARG A 99 -7.80 -2.94 11.15
CA ARG A 99 -6.77 -2.73 12.17
C ARG A 99 -6.49 -1.23 12.39
N ARG A 100 -6.32 -0.45 11.30
CA ARG A 100 -6.21 1.03 11.36
C ARG A 100 -7.45 1.70 11.96
N LEU A 101 -8.66 1.16 11.74
CA LEU A 101 -9.89 1.69 12.34
C LEU A 101 -9.98 1.39 13.84
N ARG A 102 -9.61 0.16 14.27
CA ARG A 102 -9.55 -0.25 15.68
C ARG A 102 -8.54 0.58 16.49
N GLU A 103 -7.38 0.87 15.90
CA GLU A 103 -6.28 1.62 16.53
C GLU A 103 -6.46 3.15 16.45
N ARG A 104 -7.55 3.64 15.83
CA ARG A 104 -7.88 5.06 15.75
C ARG A 104 -8.29 5.59 17.13
N LYS A 105 -7.32 6.18 17.85
CA LYS A 105 -7.61 7.03 19.01
C LYS A 105 -8.67 8.08 18.63
N PRO A 106 -9.76 8.23 19.40
CA PRO A 106 -10.77 9.23 19.10
C PRO A 106 -10.15 10.61 19.24
N THR A 107 -10.06 11.35 18.14
CA THR A 107 -9.77 12.78 18.18
C THR A 107 -10.83 13.44 19.06
N PRO A 108 -10.47 14.28 20.05
CA PRO A 108 -11.45 15.04 20.80
C PRO A 108 -12.13 16.02 19.83
N THR A 109 -13.32 15.66 19.36
CA THR A 109 -14.16 16.53 18.53
C THR A 109 -14.41 17.82 19.29
N ALA A 110 -13.90 18.94 18.78
CA ALA A 110 -14.25 20.25 19.30
C ALA A 110 -15.78 20.39 19.26
N THR A 111 -16.39 20.63 20.41
CA THR A 111 -17.83 20.50 20.59
C THR A 111 -18.55 21.55 19.75
N HIS A 112 -19.07 21.15 18.58
CA HIS A 112 -20.20 21.86 18.01
C HIS A 112 -21.38 21.62 18.94
N GLU A 113 -21.74 22.65 19.71
CA GLU A 113 -22.79 22.62 20.71
C GLU A 113 -24.15 22.42 20.04
N ILE A 114 -24.54 21.15 19.84
CA ILE A 114 -25.94 20.80 19.57
C ILE A 114 -26.71 21.10 20.84
N ALA A 115 -27.34 22.27 20.85
CA ALA A 115 -27.99 22.84 22.03
C ALA A 115 -29.02 21.88 22.64
N LYS A 116 -29.04 21.83 23.98
CA LYS A 116 -29.89 20.92 24.75
C LYS A 116 -31.36 21.03 24.35
N ARG A 117 -31.98 19.88 24.09
CA ARG A 117 -33.40 19.63 24.36
C ARG A 117 -33.52 18.26 25.00
N GLY A 118 -34.47 18.09 25.92
CA GLY A 118 -34.73 16.80 26.57
C GLY A 118 -35.37 15.77 25.61
N GLU A 119 -35.75 14.58 26.07
CA GLU A 119 -36.09 14.20 27.46
C GLU A 119 -35.43 12.86 27.90
N GLU A 120 -35.81 12.36 29.07
CA GLU A 120 -35.21 11.22 29.78
C GLU A 120 -35.59 9.86 29.17
N SER A 121 -34.71 8.84 29.27
CA SER A 121 -35.01 7.59 30.02
C SER A 121 -33.96 6.47 29.85
N ASP A 122 -33.96 5.59 30.86
CA ASP A 122 -33.40 4.23 30.97
C ASP A 122 -31.90 3.92 30.77
N GLU A 123 -31.34 3.35 31.83
CA GLU A 123 -30.03 2.72 31.91
C GLU A 123 -30.04 1.33 31.24
N ARG A 124 -28.90 0.92 30.67
CA ARG A 124 -28.45 -0.49 30.83
C ARG A 124 -26.95 -0.68 30.66
N SER A 125 -26.33 -1.08 31.76
CA SER A 125 -24.90 -1.29 31.91
C SER A 125 -24.41 -2.57 31.22
N VAL A 126 -23.34 -2.47 30.42
CA VAL A 126 -22.34 -3.55 30.27
C VAL A 126 -20.95 -2.91 30.22
N LYS A 127 -20.13 -3.15 31.25
CA LYS A 127 -18.66 -3.01 31.14
C LYS A 127 -18.08 -4.29 30.56
N PRO A 128 -16.96 -4.19 29.83
CA PRO A 128 -15.82 -5.05 30.16
C PRO A 128 -14.65 -4.22 30.69
N GLU A 129 -14.14 -4.58 31.86
CA GLU A 129 -12.81 -4.19 32.33
C GLU A 129 -11.85 -5.35 32.03
N LEU A 130 -10.64 -5.05 31.56
CA LEU A 130 -9.50 -5.97 31.64
C LEU A 130 -8.18 -5.21 31.49
N ASP A 131 -7.71 -4.75 32.65
CA ASP A 131 -6.33 -4.53 33.09
C ASP A 131 -5.39 -3.54 32.35
N LYS A 132 -4.36 -3.16 33.11
CA LYS A 132 -3.41 -2.06 32.90
C LYS A 132 -2.01 -2.61 32.70
N ASP A 133 -1.14 -1.80 32.09
CA ASP A 133 0.22 -1.56 32.59
C ASP A 133 0.66 -0.14 32.16
N GLU A 134 1.52 0.54 32.94
CA GLU A 134 1.76 2.01 32.91
C GLU A 134 3.26 2.34 33.19
N GLU A 135 3.89 3.47 32.82
CA GLU A 135 3.42 4.71 32.16
C GLU A 135 3.53 4.63 30.60
N SER A 136 4.47 5.18 29.80
CA SER A 136 5.57 6.15 29.99
C SER A 136 5.55 7.23 28.89
N SER A 137 5.96 8.46 29.24
CA SER A 137 5.73 9.70 28.48
C SER A 137 6.79 10.10 27.45
N THR A 138 6.36 10.63 26.30
CA THR A 138 6.76 11.97 25.76
C THR A 138 5.97 12.33 24.48
N PRO A 139 5.84 13.62 24.09
CA PRO A 139 4.84 14.05 23.11
C PRO A 139 5.36 14.34 21.68
N LEU A 140 4.44 14.20 20.72
CA LEU A 140 4.30 14.99 19.47
C LEU A 140 5.51 15.10 18.51
N ALA A 141 5.58 14.19 17.53
CA ALA A 141 6.09 14.46 16.19
C ALA A 141 5.39 13.55 15.15
N GLU A 142 5.27 14.02 13.90
CA GLU A 142 4.51 13.36 12.83
C GLU A 142 5.16 12.04 12.32
N GLY A 143 4.36 11.19 11.66
CA GLY A 143 4.88 10.09 10.82
C GLY A 143 5.06 8.70 11.45
N HIS A 144 4.80 8.50 12.75
CA HIS A 144 4.98 7.20 13.40
C HIS A 144 3.89 6.17 13.03
N LEU A 145 4.26 5.17 12.24
CA LEU A 145 3.53 3.90 12.08
C LEU A 145 4.07 2.89 13.12
N PRO A 146 3.35 2.61 14.23
CA PRO A 146 3.91 1.90 15.40
C PRO A 146 4.19 0.39 15.19
N GLN A 147 4.00 -0.12 13.97
CA GLN A 147 4.22 -1.53 13.62
C GLN A 147 5.42 -1.74 12.68
N LEU A 148 6.10 -0.67 12.26
CA LEU A 148 7.32 -0.79 11.44
C LEU A 148 8.54 -1.18 12.28
N ASP A 149 8.49 -0.98 13.60
CA ASP A 149 9.59 -1.31 14.52
C ASP A 149 9.73 -2.80 14.82
N GLU A 150 8.71 -3.61 14.56
CA GLU A 150 8.76 -5.07 14.71
C GLU A 150 9.32 -5.77 13.47
N ILE A 151 9.33 -5.09 12.31
CA ILE A 151 9.68 -5.68 11.01
C ILE A 151 11.16 -5.50 10.72
N SER A 152 11.86 -6.58 10.31
CA SER A 152 13.29 -6.53 10.06
C SER A 152 13.64 -6.03 8.65
N LEU A 153 14.77 -5.32 8.53
CA LEU A 153 15.36 -4.98 7.23
C LEU A 153 15.76 -6.19 6.36
N ARG A 154 15.69 -7.41 6.91
CA ARG A 154 15.85 -8.67 6.16
C ARG A 154 14.66 -8.96 5.25
N ASP A 155 13.45 -8.69 5.75
CA ASP A 155 12.18 -9.06 5.10
C ASP A 155 11.87 -8.14 3.92
N LEU A 156 12.47 -6.95 3.94
CA LEU A 156 12.42 -5.93 2.89
C LEU A 156 13.09 -6.33 1.56
N LYS A 157 13.85 -7.45 1.55
CA LYS A 157 14.53 -8.03 0.36
C LYS A 157 15.42 -7.03 -0.43
N LEU A 158 15.99 -6.05 0.26
CA LEU A 158 16.94 -5.08 -0.31
C LEU A 158 18.21 -5.74 -0.88
N SER A 159 18.82 -5.07 -1.86
CA SER A 159 20.15 -5.35 -2.37
C SER A 159 21.20 -5.37 -1.25
N VAL A 160 22.26 -6.14 -1.47
CA VAL A 160 23.36 -6.29 -0.50
C VAL A 160 24.00 -4.94 -0.17
N ARG A 161 24.05 -3.98 -1.11
CA ARG A 161 24.54 -2.62 -0.84
C ARG A 161 23.59 -1.83 0.04
N ALA A 162 22.32 -1.69 -0.34
CA ALA A 162 21.34 -0.93 0.43
C ALA A 162 21.21 -1.48 1.87
N ARG A 163 21.07 -2.80 2.02
CA ARG A 163 20.98 -3.47 3.32
C ARG A 163 22.23 -3.28 4.17
N ASN A 164 23.43 -3.46 3.61
CA ASN A 164 24.66 -3.32 4.38
C ASN A 164 24.94 -1.87 4.77
N SER A 165 24.54 -0.88 3.95
CA SER A 165 24.66 0.54 4.29
C SER A 165 23.71 0.93 5.43
N LEU A 166 22.47 0.44 5.43
CA LEU A 166 21.52 0.68 6.54
C LEU A 166 22.00 0.03 7.85
N VAL A 167 22.39 -1.25 7.80
CA VAL A 167 22.92 -1.97 8.97
C VAL A 167 24.24 -1.37 9.48
N GLY A 168 25.10 -0.90 8.57
CA GLY A 168 26.34 -0.18 8.90
C GLY A 168 26.11 1.20 9.51
N ALA A 169 24.97 1.84 9.23
CA ALA A 169 24.51 3.07 9.89
C ALA A 169 23.79 2.81 11.23
N GLY A 170 23.60 1.54 11.61
CA GLY A 170 23.00 1.12 12.89
C GLY A 170 21.53 0.73 12.83
N PHE A 171 20.84 0.97 11.70
CA PHE A 171 19.42 0.66 11.52
C PHE A 171 19.19 -0.85 11.39
N ARG A 172 18.11 -1.36 12.01
CA ARG A 172 17.78 -2.80 12.10
C ARG A 172 16.34 -3.10 11.72
N THR A 173 15.42 -2.18 12.02
CA THR A 173 13.97 -2.31 11.77
C THR A 173 13.56 -1.51 10.54
N VAL A 174 12.32 -1.66 10.08
CA VAL A 174 11.74 -0.77 9.07
C VAL A 174 11.41 0.62 9.66
N GLY A 175 11.00 0.66 10.93
CA GLY A 175 10.69 1.91 11.66
C GLY A 175 11.91 2.82 11.82
N ASP A 176 13.09 2.24 12.01
CA ASP A 176 14.38 2.94 11.99
C ASP A 176 14.60 3.76 10.72
N VAL A 177 14.20 3.21 9.57
CA VAL A 177 14.37 3.85 8.27
C VAL A 177 13.26 4.84 7.99
N ALA A 178 12.02 4.53 8.39
CA ALA A 178 10.90 5.47 8.33
C ALA A 178 11.17 6.76 9.15
N ARG A 179 11.84 6.64 10.30
CA ARG A 179 12.28 7.79 11.13
C ARG A 179 13.26 8.76 10.43
N LEU A 180 13.88 8.39 9.30
CA LEU A 180 14.67 9.33 8.50
C LEU A 180 13.80 10.37 7.77
N ALA A 181 12.53 10.05 7.52
CA ALA A 181 11.44 10.89 7.00
C ALA A 181 11.66 11.65 5.66
N THR A 182 12.88 11.71 5.13
CA THR A 182 13.27 12.43 3.92
C THR A 182 14.29 11.64 3.09
N VAL A 183 14.29 11.87 1.77
CA VAL A 183 15.24 11.23 0.84
C VAL A 183 16.67 11.76 1.04
N GLU A 184 16.83 13.04 1.44
CA GLU A 184 18.14 13.62 1.75
C GLU A 184 18.81 12.92 2.94
N ASN A 185 18.07 12.59 4.01
CA ASN A 185 18.61 11.87 5.15
C ASN A 185 19.08 10.45 4.80
N LEU A 186 18.44 9.79 3.82
CA LEU A 186 18.94 8.53 3.25
C LEU A 186 20.24 8.75 2.46
N LEU A 187 20.29 9.75 1.58
CA LEU A 187 21.48 10.05 0.76
C LEU A 187 22.70 10.49 1.58
N ASN A 188 22.49 11.06 2.77
CA ASN A 188 23.55 11.42 3.71
C ASN A 188 24.18 10.21 4.44
N LEU A 189 23.62 9.00 4.30
CA LEU A 189 24.18 7.79 4.93
C LEU A 189 25.45 7.32 4.22
N LYS A 190 26.52 7.10 5.00
CA LYS A 190 27.83 6.69 4.49
C LYS A 190 27.77 5.37 3.72
N GLY A 191 27.87 5.46 2.39
CA GLY A 191 27.85 4.32 1.48
C GLY A 191 26.49 4.05 0.81
N LEU A 192 25.48 4.89 1.02
CA LEU A 192 24.24 4.85 0.24
C LEU A 192 24.39 5.72 -1.03
N GLY A 193 24.13 5.14 -2.20
CA GLY A 193 24.07 5.87 -3.48
C GLY A 193 22.64 6.13 -3.93
N LYS A 194 22.43 7.05 -4.88
CA LYS A 194 21.10 7.41 -5.42
C LYS A 194 20.23 6.20 -5.78
N VAL A 195 20.81 5.19 -6.43
CA VAL A 195 20.11 3.94 -6.80
C VAL A 195 19.62 3.16 -5.58
N SER A 196 20.42 3.08 -4.50
CA SER A 196 20.04 2.39 -3.27
C SER A 196 19.06 3.19 -2.41
N ALA A 197 19.08 4.53 -2.48
CA ALA A 197 18.05 5.36 -1.85
C ALA A 197 16.68 5.16 -2.55
N LEU A 198 16.65 5.21 -3.88
CA LEU A 198 15.45 4.96 -4.69
C LEU A 198 14.93 3.52 -4.52
N GLU A 199 15.83 2.53 -4.38
CA GLU A 199 15.46 1.16 -4.03
C GLU A 199 14.72 1.07 -2.68
N ILE A 200 15.24 1.74 -1.65
CA ILE A 200 14.62 1.79 -0.31
C ILE A 200 13.27 2.51 -0.37
N GLU A 201 13.20 3.67 -1.03
CA GLU A 201 11.97 4.43 -1.25
C GLU A 201 10.89 3.60 -1.97
N THR A 202 11.26 2.95 -3.07
CA THR A 202 10.35 2.05 -3.81
C THR A 202 9.83 0.93 -2.92
N LYS A 203 10.69 0.31 -2.09
CA LYS A 203 10.28 -0.79 -1.19
C LYS A 203 9.44 -0.32 0.00
N MET A 204 9.70 0.87 0.56
CA MET A 204 8.83 1.49 1.56
C MET A 204 7.42 1.77 1.01
N LEU A 205 7.34 2.27 -0.21
CA LEU A 205 6.07 2.57 -0.88
C LEU A 205 5.31 1.31 -1.28
N GLU A 206 5.98 0.33 -1.89
CA GLU A 206 5.38 -0.92 -2.40
C GLU A 206 4.73 -1.76 -1.28
N LEU A 207 5.42 -1.88 -0.15
CA LEU A 207 5.09 -2.80 0.95
C LEU A 207 4.38 -2.13 2.13
N PHE A 208 4.69 -0.88 2.47
CA PHE A 208 4.16 -0.20 3.66
C PHE A 208 3.32 1.05 3.35
N GLN A 209 3.17 1.42 2.07
CA GLN A 209 2.55 2.67 1.63
C GLN A 209 3.24 3.92 2.21
N PHE A 210 4.50 3.80 2.63
CA PHE A 210 5.26 4.90 3.23
C PHE A 210 5.99 5.69 2.15
N GLN A 211 5.75 7.00 2.09
CA GLN A 211 6.47 7.95 1.24
C GLN A 211 7.43 8.78 2.08
N PHE A 212 8.67 8.93 1.62
CA PHE A 212 9.58 9.91 2.19
C PHE A 212 9.15 11.31 1.74
N SER A 213 9.20 12.29 2.66
CA SER A 213 8.94 13.68 2.30
C SER A 213 10.10 14.24 1.48
N SER A 214 9.79 14.87 0.35
CA SER A 214 10.82 15.42 -0.57
C SER A 214 11.54 16.64 0.01
N GLN A 215 10.93 17.32 1.00
CA GLN A 215 11.54 18.39 1.78
C GLN A 215 10.81 18.58 3.12
N ARG A 216 11.53 19.02 4.15
CA ARG A 216 10.91 19.69 5.31
C ARG A 216 10.27 21.01 4.83
N ARG A 217 9.08 21.33 5.31
CA ARG A 217 8.66 22.74 5.43
C ARG A 217 9.63 23.43 6.40
N SER A 218 10.12 24.60 6.02
CA SER A 218 10.71 25.56 6.97
C SER A 218 9.60 26.45 7.53
N ALA A 219 9.80 26.92 8.76
CA ALA A 219 8.80 27.46 9.70
C ALA A 219 8.02 26.35 10.43
#